data_AF-A0A7S1YCW3-F1
#
_entry.id   AF-A0A7S1YCW3-F1
#
_cell.length_a   1.000
_cell.length_b   1.000
_cell.length_c   1.000
_cell.angle_alpha   90.00
_cell.angle_beta   90.00
_cell.angle_gamma   90.00
#
_symmetry.space_group_name_H-M   'P 1'
#
loop_
_entity.id
_entity.type
_entity.pdbx_description
1 polymer ?
#
loop_
_entity_poly.entity_id
_entity_poly.type
_entity_poly.pdbx_seq_one_letter_code
_entity_poly.pdbx_strand_id
1 'polypeptide(L)'
;RPPRTPPPTRVLPKRYRTPVVKPEPTEAEELYEVEAMLNHKNHRGERQFLVKWRGYPESEATWEPEGKLLGSCSELIDKYLKETTRPQFSFARDSVVEKIKGMKTRKGDLFFEETWVGSDGESSHVSNSEMYKHAPQQTLQYYEEYLRGLVPKGE
;
A
#
# COMPACT_ATOMS: atom_id res chain seq x y z
N ARG A 1 -37.52 -4.36 11.26
CA ARG A 1 -36.46 -3.74 12.09
C ARG A 1 -35.66 -2.84 11.15
N PRO A 2 -35.46 -1.54 11.43
CA PRO A 2 -34.68 -0.70 10.53
C PRO A 2 -33.22 -1.23 10.51
N PRO A 3 -32.50 -1.14 9.38
CA PRO A 3 -31.12 -1.57 9.31
C PRO A 3 -30.28 -0.63 10.17
N ARG A 4 -29.50 -1.19 11.09
CA ARG A 4 -28.46 -0.45 11.80
C ARG A 4 -27.35 -0.24 10.78
N THR A 5 -27.25 0.96 10.20
CA THR A 5 -26.08 1.34 9.40
C THR A 5 -24.82 1.11 10.26
N PRO A 6 -23.78 0.43 9.76
CA PRO A 6 -22.54 0.28 10.50
C PRO A 6 -21.98 1.68 10.80
N PRO A 7 -21.48 1.95 12.02
CA PRO A 7 -21.05 3.29 12.36
C PRO A 7 -19.84 3.68 11.51
N PRO A 8 -19.83 4.88 10.88
CA PRO A 8 -18.59 5.40 10.32
C PRO A 8 -17.60 5.58 11.46
N THR A 9 -16.38 5.03 11.31
CA THR A 9 -15.29 5.21 12.27
C THR A 9 -15.00 6.70 12.46
N ARG A 10 -15.61 7.31 13.48
CA ARG A 10 -15.52 8.74 13.75
C ARG A 10 -14.12 9.05 14.30
N VAL A 11 -13.20 9.44 13.43
CA VAL A 11 -11.90 9.98 13.84
C VAL A 11 -12.11 11.34 14.49
N LEU A 12 -11.97 11.43 15.82
CA LEU A 12 -12.08 12.68 16.55
C LEU A 12 -10.89 13.60 16.27
N PRO A 13 -11.09 14.92 16.00
CA PRO A 13 -9.99 15.87 15.91
C PRO A 13 -9.38 16.14 17.30
N LYS A 14 -8.06 16.33 17.31
CA LYS A 14 -7.25 16.50 18.52
C LYS A 14 -7.60 17.81 19.26
N ARG A 15 -7.96 17.64 20.54
CA ARG A 15 -7.82 18.54 21.72
C ARG A 15 -8.92 19.57 21.97
N TYR A 16 -9.80 19.24 22.92
CA TYR A 16 -10.18 20.15 24.02
C TYR A 16 -10.13 19.37 25.34
N ARG A 17 -9.48 19.96 26.36
CA ARG A 17 -9.41 19.45 27.74
C ARG A 17 -10.74 19.77 28.44
N THR A 18 -11.47 18.75 28.89
CA THR A 18 -12.55 18.84 29.88
C THR A 18 -12.67 17.52 30.66
N PRO A 19 -13.29 17.53 31.87
CA PRO A 19 -12.89 16.68 32.99
C PRO A 19 -13.47 15.26 32.93
N VAL A 20 -12.78 14.37 33.64
CA VAL A 20 -13.00 12.92 33.80
C VAL A 20 -14.49 12.58 33.99
N VAL A 21 -15.11 11.98 32.97
CA VAL A 21 -16.43 11.33 33.06
C VAL A 21 -16.21 9.83 33.26
N LYS A 22 -16.99 9.26 34.18
CA LYS A 22 -17.04 7.87 34.65
C LYS A 22 -16.99 6.84 33.51
N PRO A 23 -16.44 5.62 33.72
CA PRO A 23 -16.34 4.61 32.67
C PRO A 23 -17.73 4.08 32.31
N GLU A 24 -18.28 4.59 31.22
CA GLU A 24 -19.40 3.98 30.49
C GLU A 24 -18.90 2.69 29.81
N PRO A 25 -19.75 1.66 29.67
CA PRO A 25 -19.34 0.31 29.32
C PRO A 25 -18.64 0.31 27.96
N THR A 26 -17.45 -0.29 27.93
CA THR A 26 -16.63 -0.52 26.73
C THR A 26 -17.50 -1.06 25.60
N GLU A 27 -17.63 -0.28 24.52
CA GLU A 27 -18.17 -0.75 23.24
C GLU A 27 -17.48 -2.07 22.91
N ALA A 28 -18.20 -3.18 23.09
CA ALA A 28 -17.75 -4.48 22.63
C ALA A 28 -17.43 -4.33 21.15
N GLU A 29 -16.22 -4.68 20.74
CA GLU A 29 -15.82 -4.71 19.33
C GLU A 29 -16.73 -5.72 18.61
N GLU A 30 -17.85 -5.22 18.09
CA GLU A 30 -18.80 -6.04 17.34
C GLU A 30 -18.09 -6.53 16.07
N LEU A 31 -17.93 -7.85 15.95
CA LEU A 31 -17.31 -8.47 14.79
C LEU A 31 -18.34 -8.53 13.65
N TYR A 32 -17.99 -7.94 12.50
CA TYR A 32 -18.80 -7.96 11.28
C TYR A 32 -18.14 -8.86 10.24
N GLU A 33 -18.95 -9.61 9.48
CA GLU A 33 -18.45 -10.49 8.42
C GLU A 33 -18.12 -9.69 7.15
N VAL A 34 -16.90 -9.86 6.65
CA VAL A 34 -16.44 -9.25 5.40
C VAL A 34 -16.91 -10.09 4.21
N GLU A 35 -17.49 -9.44 3.21
CA GLU A 35 -17.92 -10.06 1.94
C GLU A 35 -16.86 -9.90 0.84
N ALA A 36 -16.28 -8.70 0.68
CA ALA A 36 -15.23 -8.46 -0.33
C ALA A 36 -14.35 -7.24 -0.02
N MET A 37 -13.17 -7.18 -0.65
CA MET A 37 -12.36 -5.97 -0.72
C MET A 37 -12.63 -5.26 -2.04
N LEU A 38 -13.06 -4.00 -1.99
CA LEU A 38 -13.41 -3.22 -3.18
C LEU A 38 -12.26 -2.34 -3.67
N ASN A 39 -11.44 -1.83 -2.75
CA ASN A 39 -10.35 -0.91 -3.08
C ASN A 39 -9.25 -0.92 -1.99
N HIS A 40 -8.08 -0.36 -2.28
CA HIS A 40 -7.03 -0.10 -1.28
C HIS A 40 -6.35 1.25 -1.52
N LYS A 41 -5.80 1.84 -0.46
CA LYS A 41 -5.00 3.07 -0.54
C LYS A 41 -3.97 3.12 0.60
N ASN A 42 -2.91 3.88 0.40
CA ASN A 42 -2.01 4.26 1.48
C ASN A 42 -2.43 5.63 2.04
N HIS A 43 -2.69 5.71 3.35
CA HIS A 43 -3.00 6.96 4.04
C HIS A 43 -2.13 7.09 5.30
N ARG A 44 -1.33 8.16 5.37
CA ARG A 44 -0.42 8.45 6.51
C ARG A 44 0.56 7.31 6.85
N GLY A 45 1.02 6.58 5.82
CA GLY A 45 1.97 5.46 6.00
C GLY A 45 1.32 4.13 6.34
N GLU A 46 -0.01 4.08 6.46
CA GLU A 46 -0.76 2.83 6.71
C GLU A 46 -1.61 2.47 5.49
N ARG A 47 -1.64 1.18 5.15
CA ARG A 47 -2.52 0.65 4.11
C ARG A 47 -3.93 0.49 4.68
N GLN A 48 -4.92 0.92 3.92
CA GLN A 48 -6.33 0.80 4.23
C GLN A 48 -7.05 0.12 3.06
N PHE A 49 -8.07 -0.67 3.37
CA PHE A 49 -8.93 -1.35 2.40
C PHE A 49 -10.37 -0.85 2.50
N LEU A 50 -11.03 -0.69 1.36
CA LEU A 50 -12.45 -0.42 1.30
C LEU A 50 -13.19 -1.76 1.37
N VAL A 51 -13.86 -2.00 2.49
CA VAL A 51 -14.46 -3.29 2.87
C VAL A 51 -15.95 -3.30 2.53
N LYS A 52 -16.36 -4.28 1.74
CA LYS A 52 -17.76 -4.63 1.51
C LYS A 52 -18.22 -5.58 2.61
N TRP A 53 -19.21 -5.15 3.39
CA TRP A 53 -19.76 -5.91 4.51
C TRP A 53 -20.89 -6.83 4.07
N ARG A 54 -20.93 -8.05 4.61
CA ARG A 54 -21.98 -9.02 4.27
C ARG A 54 -23.36 -8.50 4.67
N GLY A 55 -24.29 -8.50 3.71
CA GLY A 55 -25.69 -8.11 3.94
C GLY A 55 -25.94 -6.60 3.89
N TYR A 56 -24.91 -5.80 3.60
CA TYR A 56 -25.02 -4.35 3.40
C TYR A 56 -24.72 -3.98 1.94
N PRO A 57 -25.29 -2.89 1.40
CA PRO A 57 -24.97 -2.43 0.05
C PRO A 57 -23.54 -1.90 -0.07
N GLU A 58 -22.98 -1.84 -1.28
CA GLU A 58 -21.61 -1.31 -1.49
C GLU A 58 -21.47 0.16 -1.11
N SER A 59 -22.57 0.93 -1.14
CA SER A 59 -22.61 2.31 -0.68
C SER A 59 -22.28 2.48 0.81
N GLU A 60 -22.38 1.41 1.59
CA GLU A 60 -22.02 1.37 3.02
C GLU A 60 -20.65 0.75 3.27
N ALA A 61 -19.84 0.54 2.23
CA ALA A 61 -18.46 0.08 2.39
C ALA A 61 -17.61 1.11 3.15
N THR A 62 -16.76 0.65 4.07
CA THR A 62 -15.92 1.51 4.92
C THR A 62 -14.43 1.26 4.69
N TRP A 63 -13.60 2.27 4.97
CA TRP A 63 -12.15 2.14 4.89
C TRP A 63 -11.60 1.62 6.22
N GLU A 64 -11.13 0.37 6.24
CA GLU A 64 -10.54 -0.27 7.41
C GLU A 64 -9.02 -0.40 7.27
N PRO A 65 -8.25 -0.18 8.35
CA PRO A 65 -6.80 -0.37 8.34
C PRO A 65 -6.44 -1.85 8.19
N GLU A 66 -5.38 -2.13 7.45
CA GLU A 66 -4.87 -3.49 7.19
C GLU A 66 -4.67 -4.28 8.50
N GLY A 67 -4.13 -3.64 9.54
CA GLY A 67 -3.91 -4.27 10.84
C GLY A 67 -5.17 -4.83 11.52
N LYS A 68 -6.35 -4.24 11.28
CA LYS A 68 -7.63 -4.77 11.81
C LYS A 68 -8.13 -5.98 11.01
N LEU A 69 -7.78 -6.07 9.73
CA LEU A 69 -8.28 -7.08 8.80
C LEU A 69 -7.40 -8.32 8.74
N LEU A 70 -6.09 -8.19 8.99
CA LEU A 70 -5.13 -9.30 8.92
C LEU A 70 -5.49 -10.49 9.82
N GLY A 71 -6.23 -10.27 10.92
CA GLY A 71 -6.63 -11.33 11.84
C GLY A 71 -7.63 -12.35 11.27
N SER A 72 -8.57 -11.91 10.43
CA SER A 72 -9.68 -12.77 9.95
C SER A 72 -9.91 -12.71 8.43
N CYS A 73 -9.28 -11.76 7.74
CA CYS A 73 -9.55 -11.47 6.34
C CYS A 73 -8.28 -11.52 5.47
N SER A 74 -7.19 -12.14 5.94
CA SER A 74 -5.92 -12.25 5.20
C SER A 74 -6.13 -12.85 3.80
N GLU A 75 -6.92 -13.92 3.69
CA GLU A 75 -7.16 -14.58 2.40
C GLU A 75 -7.90 -13.67 1.39
N LEU A 76 -8.84 -12.85 1.88
CA LEU A 76 -9.58 -11.89 1.04
C LEU A 76 -8.68 -10.75 0.59
N ILE A 77 -7.78 -10.28 1.46
CA ILE A 77 -6.76 -9.29 1.11
C ILE A 77 -5.84 -9.86 0.04
N ASP A 78 -5.29 -11.06 0.24
CA ASP A 78 -4.36 -11.69 -0.69
C ASP A 78 -4.98 -11.91 -2.06
N LYS A 79 -6.22 -12.40 -2.09
CA LYS A 79 -6.97 -12.58 -3.34
C LYS A 79 -7.16 -11.24 -4.05
N TYR A 80 -7.66 -10.23 -3.33
CA TYR A 80 -7.88 -8.90 -3.88
C TYR A 80 -6.59 -8.28 -4.42
N LEU A 81 -5.48 -8.36 -3.67
CA LEU A 81 -4.20 -7.83 -4.11
C LEU A 81 -3.71 -8.55 -5.37
N LYS A 82 -3.75 -9.89 -5.40
CA LYS A 82 -3.38 -10.68 -6.60
C LYS A 82 -4.16 -10.27 -7.85
N GLU A 83 -5.45 -9.93 -7.71
CA GLU A 83 -6.33 -9.58 -8.82
C GLU A 83 -6.25 -8.09 -9.22
N THR A 84 -6.07 -7.18 -8.25
CA THR A 84 -6.15 -5.73 -8.47
C THR A 84 -4.81 -5.02 -8.54
N THR A 85 -3.75 -5.62 -7.99
CA THR A 85 -2.42 -5.27 -8.45
C THR A 85 -2.26 -5.85 -9.84
N ARG A 86 -2.65 -5.07 -10.88
CA ARG A 86 -1.79 -5.02 -12.06
C ARG A 86 -0.37 -4.88 -11.53
N PRO A 87 0.63 -5.61 -12.05
CA PRO A 87 1.99 -5.45 -11.60
C PRO A 87 2.42 -4.01 -11.97
N GLN A 88 2.10 -3.07 -11.08
CA GLN A 88 2.63 -1.71 -11.07
C GLN A 88 4.10 -1.76 -10.66
N PHE A 89 4.53 -2.91 -10.13
CA PHE A 89 5.88 -3.24 -9.77
C PHE A 89 6.19 -4.69 -10.13
N SER A 90 7.45 -4.86 -10.50
CA SER A 90 8.25 -6.05 -10.78
C SER A 90 8.05 -7.29 -9.95
N PHE A 91 7.58 -7.16 -8.73
CA PHE A 91 7.95 -8.14 -7.72
C PHE A 91 6.80 -9.03 -7.26
N ALA A 92 5.65 -8.99 -7.93
CA ALA A 92 4.54 -9.92 -7.68
C ALA A 92 4.67 -11.26 -8.42
N ARG A 93 5.70 -11.40 -9.26
CA ARG A 93 6.19 -12.67 -9.81
C ARG A 93 7.71 -12.65 -9.66
N ASP A 94 8.36 -13.77 -9.84
CA ASP A 94 9.83 -13.95 -9.83
C ASP A 94 10.57 -13.15 -10.93
N SER A 95 10.10 -11.95 -11.26
CA SER A 95 10.70 -11.00 -12.19
C SER A 95 11.86 -10.31 -11.46
N VAL A 96 13.02 -10.93 -11.62
CA VAL A 96 14.32 -10.37 -11.27
C VAL A 96 14.46 -9.00 -11.95
N VAL A 97 14.77 -7.95 -11.18
CA VAL A 97 15.24 -6.68 -11.75
C VAL A 97 16.47 -6.99 -12.59
N GLU A 98 16.39 -6.74 -13.89
CA GLU A 98 17.49 -7.01 -14.81
C GLU A 98 18.57 -5.94 -14.67
N LYS A 99 18.14 -4.67 -14.73
CA LYS A 99 19.06 -3.53 -14.67
C LYS A 99 18.35 -2.24 -14.26
N ILE A 100 19.09 -1.38 -13.57
CA ILE A 100 18.73 0.03 -13.38
C ILE A 100 19.32 0.82 -14.53
N LYS A 101 18.46 1.42 -15.37
CA LYS A 101 18.89 2.21 -16.55
C LYS A 101 19.35 3.61 -16.17
N GLY A 102 18.73 4.19 -15.14
CA GLY A 102 19.02 5.56 -14.76
C GLY A 102 18.36 5.95 -13.45
N MET A 103 18.69 7.15 -13.00
CA MET A 103 18.03 7.80 -11.89
C MET A 103 17.62 9.21 -12.29
N LYS A 104 16.46 9.65 -11.81
CA LYS A 104 15.93 11.00 -12.02
C LYS A 104 15.47 11.58 -10.69
N THR A 105 15.67 12.88 -10.52
CA THR A 105 15.16 13.60 -9.35
C THR A 105 13.87 14.31 -9.73
N ARG A 106 12.81 14.16 -8.94
CA ARG A 106 11.55 14.89 -9.10
C ARG A 106 11.16 15.50 -7.76
N LYS A 107 11.13 16.83 -7.68
CA LYS A 107 10.82 17.58 -6.44
C LYS A 107 11.74 17.23 -5.25
N GLY A 108 13.00 16.88 -5.52
CA GLY A 108 13.96 16.47 -4.48
C GLY A 108 13.92 14.98 -4.14
N ASP A 109 12.93 14.23 -4.64
CA ASP A 109 12.85 12.79 -4.46
C ASP A 109 13.53 12.06 -5.62
N LEU A 110 14.30 11.02 -5.28
CA LEU A 110 15.01 10.20 -6.26
C LEU A 110 14.14 9.03 -6.73
N PHE A 111 14.07 8.88 -8.05
CA PHE A 111 13.41 7.78 -8.72
C PHE A 111 14.39 7.05 -9.63
N PHE A 112 14.33 5.73 -9.65
CA PHE A 112 15.10 4.86 -10.53
C PHE A 112 14.23 4.40 -11.68
N GLU A 113 14.82 4.33 -12.86
CA GLU A 113 14.22 3.68 -14.02
C GLU A 113 14.73 2.24 -14.08
N GLU A 114 13.86 1.28 -13.79
CA GLU A 114 14.19 -0.14 -13.77
C GLU A 114 13.60 -0.88 -14.97
N THR A 115 14.26 -1.96 -15.39
CA THR A 115 13.71 -2.93 -16.36
C THR A 115 13.68 -4.34 -15.78
N TRP A 116 12.79 -5.15 -16.33
CA TRP A 116 12.48 -6.48 -15.85
C TRP A 116 12.95 -7.52 -16.85
N VAL A 117 13.43 -8.67 -16.36
CA VAL A 117 13.76 -9.79 -17.24
C VAL A 117 12.48 -10.22 -17.99
N GLY A 118 12.52 -10.13 -19.32
CA GLY A 118 11.42 -10.53 -20.21
C GLY A 118 10.40 -9.43 -20.55
N SER A 119 10.64 -8.17 -20.18
CA SER A 119 9.71 -7.06 -20.48
C SER A 119 9.95 -6.36 -21.82
N ASP A 120 10.71 -6.96 -22.76
CA ASP A 120 11.07 -6.36 -24.06
C ASP A 120 11.54 -4.89 -23.96
N GLY A 121 12.23 -4.55 -22.86
CA GLY A 121 12.78 -3.22 -22.63
C GLY A 121 11.83 -2.20 -21.99
N GLU A 122 10.61 -2.59 -21.62
CA GLU A 122 9.71 -1.74 -20.83
C GLU A 122 10.35 -1.36 -19.49
N SER A 123 10.19 -0.09 -19.10
CA SER A 123 10.72 0.47 -17.87
C SER A 123 9.65 1.07 -16.97
N SER A 124 9.89 1.04 -15.67
CA SER A 124 9.06 1.67 -14.64
C SER A 124 9.89 2.58 -13.74
N HIS A 125 9.22 3.53 -13.09
CA HIS A 125 9.86 4.47 -12.19
C HIS A 125 9.58 4.14 -10.75
N VAL A 126 10.64 3.84 -10.00
CA VAL A 126 10.56 3.40 -8.60
C VAL A 126 11.23 4.40 -7.69
N SER A 127 10.61 4.70 -6.55
CA SER A 127 11.23 5.56 -5.56
C SER A 127 12.45 4.91 -4.91
N ASN A 128 13.40 5.71 -4.44
CA ASN A 128 14.58 5.21 -3.72
C ASN A 128 14.22 4.30 -2.53
N SER A 129 13.17 4.63 -1.78
CA SER A 129 12.74 3.82 -0.64
C SER A 129 12.26 2.42 -1.04
N GLU A 130 11.73 2.25 -2.24
CA GLU A 130 11.25 0.96 -2.72
C GLU A 130 12.42 0.13 -3.28
N MET A 131 13.37 0.77 -3.98
CA MET A 131 14.59 0.11 -4.46
C MET A 131 15.42 -0.48 -3.31
N TYR A 132 15.58 0.23 -2.19
CA TYR A 132 16.32 -0.29 -1.03
C TYR A 132 15.64 -1.48 -0.34
N LYS A 133 14.30 -1.58 -0.40
CA LYS A 133 13.58 -2.70 0.19
C LYS A 133 13.69 -3.96 -0.67
N HIS A 134 13.69 -3.81 -1.99
CA HIS A 134 13.48 -4.92 -2.92
C HIS A 134 14.71 -5.32 -3.74
N ALA A 135 15.57 -4.36 -4.09
CA ALA A 135 16.76 -4.59 -4.92
C ALA A 135 17.99 -3.84 -4.37
N PRO A 136 18.37 -4.04 -3.10
CA PRO A 136 19.48 -3.30 -2.49
C PRO A 136 20.82 -3.56 -3.18
N GLN A 137 21.11 -4.81 -3.58
CA GLN A 137 22.37 -5.11 -4.27
C GLN A 137 22.45 -4.44 -5.66
N GLN A 138 21.37 -4.48 -6.44
CA GLN A 138 21.31 -3.84 -7.76
C GLN A 138 21.41 -2.32 -7.63
N THR A 139 20.80 -1.75 -6.60
CA THR A 139 20.89 -0.31 -6.31
C THR A 139 22.33 0.10 -5.99
N LEU A 140 23.02 -0.67 -5.15
CA LEU A 140 24.43 -0.45 -4.84
C LEU A 140 25.30 -0.59 -6.09
N GLN A 141 25.10 -1.65 -6.89
CA GLN A 141 25.83 -1.87 -8.12
C GLN A 141 25.66 -0.70 -9.10
N TYR A 142 24.44 -0.20 -9.27
CA TYR A 142 24.20 0.98 -10.10
C TYR A 142 24.99 2.20 -9.62
N TYR A 143 25.01 2.46 -8.30
CA TYR A 143 25.80 3.56 -7.77
C TYR A 143 27.30 3.36 -7.92
N GLU A 144 27.81 2.13 -7.78
CA GLU A 144 29.21 1.82 -8.05
C GLU A 144 29.57 2.11 -9.51
N GLU A 145 28.74 1.66 -10.46
CA GLU A 145 28.93 1.93 -11.89
C GLU A 145 28.83 3.42 -12.22
N TYR A 146 27.88 4.14 -11.60
CA TYR A 146 27.70 5.57 -11.76
C TYR A 146 28.91 6.37 -11.24
N LEU A 147 29.40 6.04 -10.05
CA LEU A 147 30.59 6.70 -9.47
C LEU A 147 31.87 6.38 -10.26
N ARG A 148 31.94 5.20 -10.90
CA ARG A 148 33.02 4.83 -11.83
C ARG A 148 32.87 5.47 -13.22
N GLY A 149 31.80 6.22 -13.48
CA GLY A 149 31.54 6.85 -14.78
C GLY A 149 31.18 5.86 -15.89
N LEU A 150 30.75 4.65 -15.54
CA LEU A 150 30.32 3.62 -16.49
C LEU A 150 28.87 3.80 -16.95
N VAL A 151 28.07 4.54 -16.16
CA VAL A 151 26.71 4.92 -16.52
C VAL A 151 26.74 6.26 -17.26
N PRO A 152 26.16 6.37 -18.47
CA PRO A 152 26.03 7.65 -19.16
C PRO A 152 25.27 8.64 -18.28
N LYS A 153 25.86 9.81 -18.04
CA LYS A 153 25.12 10.92 -17.43
C LYS A 153 24.15 11.42 -18.49
N GLY A 154 22.84 11.30 -18.23
CA GLY A 154 21.82 11.87 -19.12
C GLY A 154 22.11 13.36 -19.36
N GLU A 155 21.95 13.80 -20.61
CA GLU A 155 22.05 15.21 -21.02
C GLU A 155 21.07 16.11 -20.26
#